data_AF-A0A2E5W2C5-F1
#
_entry.id   AF-A0A2E5W2C5-F1
#
_cell.length_a   1.000
_cell.length_b   1.000
_cell.length_c   1.000
_cell.angle_alpha   90.00
_cell.angle_beta   90.00
_cell.angle_gamma   90.00
#
_symmetry.space_group_name_H-M   'P 1'
#
loop_
_entity.id
_entity.type
_entity.pdbx_description
1 polymer ?
#
loop_
_entity_poly.entity_id
_entity_poly.type
_entity_poly.pdbx_seq_one_letter_code
_entity_poly.pdbx_strand_id
1 'polypeptide(L)' 'MLKGLQNINEWLGQLTDLAKMLVVIGIIVGILFDDFFGVIAGLGRIMAQFGDAGFAGILSLAILVMWYDKK' A
#
# COMPACT_ATOMS: atom_id res chain seq x y z
N MET A 1 18.47 -8.08 -22.48
CA MET A 1 17.24 -8.75 -22.02
C MET A 1 16.05 -7.84 -22.34
N LEU A 2 15.35 -8.19 -23.42
CA LEU A 2 13.90 -8.01 -23.70
C LEU A 2 13.26 -6.64 -23.42
N LYS A 3 13.36 -5.70 -24.38
CA LYS A 3 12.58 -4.44 -24.43
C LYS A 3 11.07 -4.63 -24.14
N GLY A 4 10.52 -5.80 -24.50
CA GLY A 4 9.13 -6.15 -24.20
C GLY A 4 8.81 -6.23 -22.70
N LEU A 5 9.73 -6.72 -21.87
CA LEU A 5 9.54 -6.77 -20.41
C LEU A 5 9.58 -5.37 -19.78
N GLN A 6 10.38 -4.45 -20.35
CA GLN A 6 10.43 -3.06 -19.89
C GLN A 6 9.11 -2.34 -20.17
N ASN A 7 8.56 -2.46 -21.39
CA ASN A 7 7.27 -1.85 -21.72
C ASN A 7 6.11 -2.41 -20.88
N ILE A 8 6.12 -3.72 -20.58
CA ILE A 8 5.11 -4.33 -19.72
C ILE A 8 5.24 -3.80 -18.28
N ASN A 9 6.46 -3.67 -17.76
CA ASN A 9 6.68 -3.10 -16.43
C ASN A 9 6.28 -1.62 -16.36
N GLU A 10 6.54 -0.83 -17.39
CA GLU A 10 6.10 0.57 -17.45
C GLU A 10 4.57 0.68 -17.46
N TRP A 11 3.89 -0.12 -18.28
CA TRP A 11 2.43 -0.13 -18.34
C TRP A 11 1.80 -0.62 -17.03
N LEU A 12 2.37 -1.65 -16.41
CA LEU A 12 1.95 -2.12 -15.08
C LEU A 12 2.21 -1.06 -14.01
N GLY A 13 3.32 -0.34 -14.09
CA GLY A 13 3.62 0.79 -13.21
C GLY A 13 2.54 1.87 -13.30
N GLN A 14 2.22 2.30 -14.52
CA GLN A 14 1.16 3.29 -14.76
C GLN A 14 -0.20 2.82 -14.25
N LEU A 15 -0.58 1.58 -14.52
CA LEU A 15 -1.84 1.01 -14.04
C LEU A 15 -1.89 0.95 -12.51
N THR A 16 -0.77 0.59 -11.88
CA THR A 16 -0.63 0.55 -10.43
C THR A 16 -0.74 1.95 -9.83
N ASP A 17 -0.16 2.96 -10.47
CA ASP A 17 -0.24 4.34 -10.00
C ASP A 17 -1.65 4.92 -10.13
N LEU A 18 -2.36 4.58 -11.21
CA LEU A 18 -3.80 4.88 -11.33
C LEU A 18 -4.62 4.21 -10.22
N ALA A 19 -4.36 2.92 -9.94
CA ALA A 19 -5.03 2.20 -8.87
C ALA A 19 -4.76 2.84 -7.50
N LYS A 20 -3.52 3.25 -7.19
CA LYS A 20 -3.18 3.99 -5.96
C LYS A 20 -3.98 5.29 -5.86
N MET A 21 -4.07 6.06 -6.93
CA MET A 21 -4.81 7.32 -6.94
C MET A 21 -6.30 7.09 -6.65
N LEU A 22 -6.90 6.05 -7.25
CA LEU A 22 -8.29 5.66 -6.99
C LEU A 22 -8.50 5.25 -5.53
N VAL A 23 -7.55 4.53 -4.93
CA VAL A 23 -7.59 4.18 -3.50
C VAL A 23 -7.55 5.44 -2.62
N VAL A 24 -6.66 6.39 -2.92
CA VAL A 24 -6.56 7.66 -2.16
C VAL A 24 -7.88 8.45 -2.23
N ILE A 25 -8.46 8.58 -3.42
CA ILE A 25 -9.77 9.22 -3.60
C ILE A 25 -10.84 8.46 -2.83
N GLY A 26 -10.83 7.12 -2.90
CA GLY A 26 -11.76 6.27 -2.16
C GLY A 26 -11.67 6.45 -0.64
N ILE A 27 -10.47 6.67 -0.08
CA ILE A 27 -10.29 6.98 1.34
C ILE A 27 -10.86 8.36 1.67
N ILE A 28 -10.56 9.39 0.86
CA ILE A 28 -11.07 10.75 1.09
C ILE A 28 -12.60 10.77 1.06
N VAL A 29 -13.20 10.14 0.05
CA VAL A 29 -14.66 10.01 -0.07
C VAL A 29 -15.21 9.17 1.08
N GLY A 30 -14.54 8.08 1.46
CA GLY A 30 -14.95 7.24 2.58
C GLY A 30 -14.97 7.99 3.92
N ILE A 31 -14.03 8.90 4.16
CA ILE A 31 -14.03 9.73 5.37
C ILE A 31 -15.21 10.71 5.37
N LEU A 32 -15.59 11.24 4.20
CA LEU A 32 -16.65 12.24 4.07
C LEU A 32 -18.07 11.64 4.01
N PHE A 33 -18.20 10.40 3.54
CA PHE A 33 -19.48 9.75 3.22
C PHE A 33 -19.60 8.34 3.83
N ASP A 34 -19.09 8.14 5.05
CA ASP A 34 -19.23 6.91 5.83
C ASP A 34 -18.83 5.62 5.06
N ASP A 35 -17.61 5.61 4.53
CA ASP A 35 -17.00 4.50 3.77
C ASP A 35 -17.84 3.98 2.58
N PHE A 36 -18.44 4.89 1.79
CA PHE A 36 -19.29 4.55 0.63
C PHE A 36 -18.71 3.51 -0.34
N PHE A 37 -17.39 3.55 -0.61
CA PHE A 37 -16.72 2.60 -1.50
C PHE A 37 -16.14 1.37 -0.76
N GLY A 38 -16.27 1.29 0.57
CA GLY A 38 -15.75 0.20 1.39
C GLY A 38 -14.22 0.09 1.40
N VAL A 39 -13.52 1.17 1.02
CA VAL A 39 -12.05 1.18 0.88
C VAL A 39 -11.40 1.16 2.26
N ILE A 40 -11.98 1.85 3.25
CA ILE A 40 -11.44 1.89 4.61
C ILE A 40 -11.60 0.51 5.27
N ALA A 41 -12.79 -0.09 5.18
CA ALA A 41 -13.01 -1.46 5.65
C ALA A 41 -12.15 -2.49 4.90
N GLY A 42 -11.95 -2.32 3.59
CA GLY A 42 -11.08 -3.16 2.77
C GLY A 42 -9.63 -3.12 3.23
N LEU A 43 -9.09 -1.93 3.47
CA LEU A 43 -7.76 -1.75 4.05
C LEU A 43 -7.69 -2.35 5.45
N GLY A 44 -8.71 -2.13 6.29
CA GLY A 44 -8.79 -2.72 7.63
C GLY A 44 -8.70 -4.25 7.62
N ARG A 45 -9.36 -4.92 6.67
CA ARG A 45 -9.26 -6.38 6.50
C ARG A 45 -7.86 -6.84 6.09
N ILE A 46 -7.19 -6.11 5.18
CA ILE A 46 -5.82 -6.42 4.76
C ILE A 46 -4.87 -6.22 5.95
N MET A 47 -5.01 -5.13 6.70
CA MET A 47 -4.22 -4.87 7.89
C MET A 47 -4.45 -5.92 8.98
N ALA A 48 -5.68 -6.39 9.16
CA ALA A 48 -6.01 -7.46 10.10
C ALA A 48 -5.38 -8.81 9.74
N GLN A 49 -5.10 -9.08 8.45
CA GLN A 49 -4.39 -10.30 8.03
C GLN A 49 -2.93 -10.32 8.48
N PHE A 50 -2.31 -9.15 8.70
CA PHE A 50 -0.97 -9.07 9.29
C PHE A 50 -1.01 -9.35 10.80
N GLY A 51 -2.16 -9.22 11.46
CA GLY A 51 -2.36 -9.49 12.89
C GLY A 51 -1.46 -8.66 13.82
N ASP A 52 -1.56 -8.90 15.13
CA ASP A 52 -0.75 -8.19 16.14
C ASP A 52 0.76 -8.47 15.99
N ALA A 53 1.12 -9.70 15.63
CA ALA A 53 2.52 -10.11 15.49
C ALA A 53 3.16 -9.60 14.19
N GLY A 54 2.42 -9.48 13.08
CA GLY A 54 2.95 -8.98 11.82
C GLY A 54 3.21 -7.48 11.86
N PHE A 55 2.36 -6.70 12.54
CA PHE A 55 2.62 -5.28 12.74
C PHE A 55 3.88 -5.05 13.59
N ALA A 56 4.06 -5.82 14.67
CA ALA A 56 5.29 -5.80 15.47
C ALA A 56 6.53 -6.20 14.66
N GLY A 57 6.39 -7.17 13.75
CA GLY A 57 7.45 -7.56 12.82
C GLY A 57 7.89 -6.40 11.90
N ILE A 58 6.94 -5.73 11.25
CA ILE A 58 7.23 -4.57 10.38
C ILE A 58 7.82 -3.41 11.19
N LEU A 59 7.31 -3.14 12.40
CA LEU A 59 7.85 -2.12 13.31
C LEU A 59 9.29 -2.41 13.71
N SER A 60 9.61 -3.65 14.05
CA SER A 60 10.97 -4.06 14.41
C SER A 60 11.96 -3.88 13.25
N LEU A 61 11.55 -4.22 12.03
CA LEU A 61 12.35 -3.99 10.82
C LEU A 61 12.56 -2.50 10.55
N ALA A 62 11.50 -1.68 10.68
CA ALA A 62 11.61 -0.23 10.50
C ALA A 62 12.59 0.39 11.51
N ILE A 63 12.57 -0.04 12.77
CA ILE A 63 13.52 0.40 13.80
C ILE A 63 14.94 -0.01 13.42
N LEU A 64 15.17 -1.25 12.98
CA LEU A 64 16.49 -1.73 12.56
C LEU A 64 17.05 -0.93 11.38
N VAL A 65 16.22 -0.65 10.37
CA VAL A 65 16.60 0.15 9.20
C VAL A 65 16.94 1.59 9.61
N MET A 66 16.11 2.24 10.44
CA MET A 66 16.40 3.59 10.95
C MET A 66 17.69 3.65 11.76
N TRP A 67 18.05 2.56 12.44
CA TRP A 67 19.30 2.47 13.19
C TRP A 67 20.53 2.23 12.30
N TYR A 68 20.34 1.50 11.20
CA TYR A 68 21.36 1.30 10.18
C TYR A 68 21.71 2.58 9.43
N ASP A 69 20.71 3.37 9.01
CA ASP A 69 20.91 4.66 8.32
C ASP A 69 21.53 5.75 9.21
N LYS A 70 21.56 5.53 10.53
CA LYS A 70 22.21 6.43 11.50
C LYS A 70 23.73 6.21 11.64
N LYS A 71 24.30 5.16 11.04
CA LYS A 71 25.74 4.91 10.95
C LYS A 71 26.32 5.45 9.65
#